data_AF-A0A2D5YSH3-F1
#
_entry.id   AF-A0A2D5YSH3-F1
#
_cell.length_a   1.000
_cell.length_b   1.000
_cell.length_c   1.000
_cell.angle_alpha   90.00
_cell.angle_beta   90.00
_cell.angle_gamma   90.00
#
_symmetry.space_group_name_H-M   'P 1'
#
loop_
_entity.id
_entity.type
_entity.pdbx_description
1 polymer ?
#
loop_
_entity_poly.entity_id
_entity_poly.type
_entity_poly.pdbx_seq_one_letter_code
_entity_poly.pdbx_strand_id
1 'polypeptide(L)'
;MVVRGLRHGMIRLFAWADGYWRGVDRVYRRLRLPVHIGLIGMSVALPAAGLARLMMSESRWDPDRVFTFFYVALIYGFVPWWIHYRLLGMRRLRAAVLLVDAMVVAATAVRALGIGFPASGHVMLMGYAIATTGPRGFRVVGGVLLGVSVVMKAAWWGDWVTPMVGGLAAWLLVRLHGFCFDGAALRGLE
;
A
#
# COMPACT_ATOMS: atom_id res chain seq x y z
N MET A 1 -43.02 21.30 4.71
CA MET A 1 -43.15 20.02 3.96
C MET A 1 -41.83 19.53 3.35
N VAL A 2 -40.98 20.39 2.78
CA VAL A 2 -39.70 20.03 2.11
C VAL A 2 -38.73 19.21 2.99
N VAL A 3 -38.64 19.51 4.29
CA VAL A 3 -37.73 18.83 5.23
C VAL A 3 -38.07 17.34 5.44
N ARG A 4 -39.36 16.95 5.36
CA ARG A 4 -39.77 15.54 5.51
C ARG A 4 -39.41 14.68 4.30
N GLY A 5 -39.41 15.28 3.10
CA GLY A 5 -39.02 14.60 1.85
C GLY A 5 -37.51 14.33 1.79
N LEU A 6 -36.69 15.30 2.19
CA LEU A 6 -35.23 15.15 2.26
C LEU A 6 -34.82 14.05 3.25
N ARG A 7 -35.47 13.98 4.42
CA ARG A 7 -35.17 12.95 5.42
C ARG A 7 -35.48 11.53 4.92
N HIS A 8 -36.59 11.34 4.21
CA HIS A 8 -36.93 10.04 3.61
C HIS A 8 -36.01 9.67 2.45
N GLY A 9 -35.59 10.63 1.63
CA GLY A 9 -34.63 10.42 0.54
C GLY A 9 -33.27 9.97 1.06
N MET A 10 -32.76 10.62 2.11
CA MET A 10 -31.49 10.24 2.74
C MET A 10 -31.54 8.85 3.35
N ILE A 11 -32.61 8.50 4.09
CA ILE A 11 -32.75 7.15 4.69
C ILE A 11 -32.73 6.06 3.61
N ARG A 12 -33.38 6.29 2.46
CA ARG A 12 -33.37 5.34 1.33
C ARG A 12 -32.00 5.24 0.67
N LEU A 13 -31.28 6.35 0.52
CA LEU A 13 -29.91 6.37 -0.02
C LEU A 13 -28.95 5.59 0.89
N PHE A 14 -29.04 5.78 2.21
CA PHE A 14 -28.23 5.06 3.19
C PHE A 14 -28.58 3.56 3.22
N ALA A 15 -29.86 3.20 3.18
CA ALA A 15 -30.28 1.81 3.11
C ALA A 15 -29.82 1.11 1.81
N TRP A 16 -29.83 1.83 0.68
CA TRP A 16 -29.30 1.33 -0.60
C TRP A 16 -27.78 1.14 -0.55
N ALA A 17 -27.05 2.12 0.00
CA ALA A 17 -25.60 2.01 0.21
C ALA A 17 -25.27 0.81 1.12
N ASP A 18 -25.97 0.63 2.23
CA ASP A 18 -25.79 -0.50 3.15
C ASP A 18 -26.08 -1.86 2.51
N GLY A 19 -27.09 -1.93 1.63
CA GLY A 19 -27.39 -3.12 0.84
C GLY A 19 -26.25 -3.45 -0.12
N TYR A 20 -25.73 -2.44 -0.83
CA TYR A 20 -24.57 -2.57 -1.71
C TYR A 20 -23.32 -3.04 -0.95
N TRP A 21 -23.02 -2.45 0.21
CA TRP A 21 -21.88 -2.82 1.04
C TRP A 21 -21.97 -4.26 1.58
N ARG A 22 -23.17 -4.72 1.97
CA ARG A 22 -23.37 -6.12 2.38
C ARG A 22 -23.12 -7.11 1.24
N GLY A 23 -23.44 -6.72 0.00
CA GLY A 23 -23.08 -7.48 -1.20
C GLY A 23 -21.56 -7.55 -1.39
N VAL A 24 -20.89 -6.40 -1.30
CA VAL A 24 -19.42 -6.29 -1.41
C VAL A 24 -18.71 -7.10 -0.33
N ASP A 25 -19.16 -7.07 0.92
CA ASP A 25 -18.58 -7.86 2.03
C ASP A 25 -18.73 -9.38 1.81
N ARG A 26 -19.83 -9.81 1.18
CA ARG A 26 -20.07 -11.23 0.88
C ARG A 26 -19.18 -11.70 -0.27
N VAL A 27 -19.03 -10.86 -1.31
CA VAL A 27 -18.08 -11.07 -2.40
C VAL A 27 -16.65 -11.10 -1.87
N TYR A 28 -16.27 -10.14 -1.03
CA TYR A 28 -14.95 -10.10 -0.41
C TYR A 28 -14.66 -11.32 0.44
N ARG A 29 -15.58 -11.80 1.27
CA ARG A 29 -15.35 -13.03 2.04
C ARG A 29 -15.08 -14.24 1.15
N ARG A 30 -15.74 -14.33 0.00
CA ARG A 30 -15.48 -15.38 -1.01
C ARG A 30 -14.15 -15.17 -1.73
N LEU A 31 -13.82 -13.91 -2.05
CA LEU A 31 -12.60 -13.56 -2.76
C LEU A 31 -11.37 -13.43 -1.84
N ARG A 32 -11.55 -13.43 -0.52
CA ARG A 32 -10.46 -13.23 0.44
C ARG A 32 -9.37 -14.26 0.23
N LEU A 33 -9.72 -15.54 0.22
CA LEU A 33 -8.75 -16.62 0.03
C LEU A 33 -8.01 -16.52 -1.32
N PRO A 34 -8.68 -16.42 -2.49
CA PRO A 34 -7.97 -16.29 -3.75
C PRO A 34 -7.15 -15.00 -3.85
N VAL A 35 -7.58 -13.90 -3.21
CA VAL A 35 -6.77 -12.67 -3.10
C VAL A 35 -5.51 -12.93 -2.27
N HIS A 36 -5.60 -13.60 -1.12
CA HIS A 36 -4.41 -13.95 -0.32
C HIS A 36 -3.46 -14.84 -1.11
N ILE A 37 -3.99 -15.86 -1.78
CA ILE A 37 -3.19 -16.76 -2.63
C ILE A 37 -2.53 -15.98 -3.76
N GLY A 38 -3.27 -15.11 -4.45
CA GLY A 38 -2.73 -14.27 -5.52
C GLY A 38 -1.61 -13.35 -5.03
N LEU A 39 -1.78 -12.74 -3.86
CA LEU A 39 -0.75 -11.87 -3.25
C LEU A 39 0.49 -12.65 -2.83
N ILE A 40 0.33 -13.82 -2.23
CA ILE A 40 1.44 -14.73 -1.93
C ILE A 40 2.14 -15.14 -3.24
N GLY A 41 1.37 -15.49 -4.27
CA GLY A 41 1.90 -15.81 -5.59
C GLY A 41 2.73 -14.67 -6.18
N MET A 42 2.21 -13.44 -6.16
CA MET A 42 2.95 -12.24 -6.60
C MET A 42 4.20 -11.97 -5.74
N SER A 43 4.14 -12.25 -4.44
CA SER A 43 5.27 -12.08 -3.52
C SER A 43 6.46 -12.98 -3.84
N VAL A 44 6.20 -14.15 -4.41
CA VAL A 44 7.24 -15.09 -4.84
C VAL A 44 7.62 -14.84 -6.29
N ALA A 45 6.63 -14.63 -7.16
CA ALA A 45 6.84 -14.47 -8.60
C ALA A 45 7.65 -13.23 -8.95
N LEU A 46 7.43 -12.08 -8.29
CA LEU A 46 8.15 -10.84 -8.60
C LEU A 46 9.64 -10.91 -8.24
N PRO A 47 10.06 -11.34 -7.02
CA PRO A 47 11.46 -11.62 -6.73
C PRO A 47 12.05 -12.70 -7.62
N ALA A 48 11.33 -13.79 -7.90
CA ALA A 48 11.81 -14.86 -8.77
C ALA A 48 12.04 -14.38 -10.21
N ALA A 49 11.14 -13.57 -10.75
CA ALA A 49 11.30 -12.95 -12.07
C ALA A 49 12.48 -11.98 -12.09
N GLY A 50 12.66 -11.18 -11.02
CA GLY A 50 13.84 -10.34 -10.85
C GLY A 50 15.14 -11.15 -10.80
N LEU A 51 15.13 -12.29 -10.09
CA LEU A 51 16.28 -13.18 -9.97
C LEU A 51 16.61 -13.82 -11.31
N ALA A 52 15.60 -14.34 -12.01
CA ALA A 52 15.76 -14.90 -13.34
C ALA A 52 16.35 -13.87 -14.31
N ARG A 53 15.84 -12.63 -14.28
CA ARG A 53 16.40 -11.53 -15.08
C ARG A 53 17.85 -11.21 -14.73
N LEU A 54 18.21 -11.22 -13.45
CA LEU A 54 19.60 -11.04 -13.00
C LEU A 54 20.50 -12.18 -13.51
N MET A 55 20.06 -13.43 -13.35
CA MET A 55 20.82 -14.62 -13.76
C MET A 55 21.02 -14.72 -15.27
N MET A 56 20.06 -14.22 -16.05
CA MET A 56 20.13 -14.15 -17.51
C MET A 56 20.92 -12.94 -18.03
N SER A 57 21.31 -12.00 -17.17
CA SER A 57 22.12 -10.85 -17.57
C SER A 57 23.58 -11.25 -17.78
N GLU A 58 24.18 -10.80 -18.89
CA GLU A 58 25.61 -11.01 -19.17
C GLU A 58 26.54 -10.46 -18.08
N SER A 59 26.08 -9.47 -17.31
CA SER A 59 26.81 -8.86 -16.19
C SER A 59 26.33 -9.36 -14.81
N ARG A 60 25.98 -10.64 -14.69
CA ARG A 60 25.45 -11.26 -13.45
C ARG A 60 26.31 -11.09 -12.19
N TRP A 61 27.59 -10.75 -12.34
CA TRP A 61 28.54 -10.55 -11.25
C TRP A 61 28.85 -9.07 -10.94
N ASP A 62 28.15 -8.14 -11.59
CA ASP A 62 28.23 -6.71 -11.28
C ASP A 62 27.73 -6.49 -9.83
N PRO A 63 28.61 -6.11 -8.88
CA PRO A 63 28.25 -5.98 -7.46
C PRO A 63 27.08 -5.01 -7.25
N ASP A 64 26.99 -3.95 -8.04
CA ASP A 64 25.95 -2.93 -7.92
C ASP A 64 24.57 -3.50 -8.31
N ARG A 65 24.53 -4.34 -9.35
CA ARG A 65 23.30 -5.03 -9.78
C ARG A 65 22.87 -6.09 -8.79
N VAL A 66 23.82 -6.87 -8.27
CA VAL A 66 23.53 -7.91 -7.26
C VAL A 66 22.97 -7.25 -6.00
N PHE A 67 23.62 -6.19 -5.51
CA PHE A 67 23.14 -5.40 -4.38
C PHE A 67 21.75 -4.82 -4.64
N THR A 68 21.56 -4.14 -5.78
CA THR A 68 20.26 -3.56 -6.16
C THR A 68 19.17 -4.61 -6.23
N PHE A 69 19.49 -5.80 -6.76
CA PHE A 69 18.55 -6.91 -6.84
C PHE A 69 18.10 -7.37 -5.44
N PHE A 70 19.04 -7.66 -4.53
CA PHE A 70 18.69 -8.09 -3.18
C PHE A 70 17.95 -7.01 -2.40
N TYR A 71 18.37 -5.75 -2.54
CA TYR A 71 17.67 -4.61 -1.98
C TYR A 71 16.21 -4.55 -2.46
N VAL A 72 15.97 -4.57 -3.78
CA VAL A 72 14.62 -4.48 -4.35
C VAL A 72 13.78 -5.73 -4.04
N ALA A 73 14.38 -6.93 -4.04
CA ALA A 73 13.70 -8.17 -3.72
C ALA A 73 13.10 -8.15 -2.30
N LEU A 74 13.80 -7.59 -1.31
CA LEU A 74 13.27 -7.42 0.04
C LEU A 74 12.03 -6.51 0.04
N ILE A 75 12.02 -5.47 -0.79
CA ILE A 75 10.86 -4.56 -0.93
C ILE A 75 9.68 -5.26 -1.59
N TYR A 76 9.94 -6.11 -2.59
CA TYR A 76 8.90 -6.94 -3.21
C TYR A 76 8.32 -7.96 -2.25
N GLY A 77 9.10 -8.50 -1.31
CA GLY A 77 8.56 -9.32 -0.21
C GLY A 77 7.74 -8.52 0.81
N PHE A 78 8.08 -7.23 0.99
CA PHE A 78 7.43 -6.36 1.96
C PHE A 78 5.97 -6.00 1.57
N VAL A 79 5.70 -5.75 0.27
CA VAL A 79 4.35 -5.35 -0.20
C VAL A 79 3.28 -6.40 0.15
N PRO A 80 3.48 -7.70 -0.14
CA PRO A 80 2.45 -8.71 0.12
C PRO A 80 2.31 -9.01 1.60
N TRP A 81 3.40 -8.87 2.37
CA TRP A 81 3.34 -8.96 3.83
C TRP A 81 2.53 -7.81 4.43
N TRP A 82 2.67 -6.59 3.90
CA TRP A 82 1.82 -5.45 4.24
C TRP A 82 0.35 -5.74 3.92
N ILE A 83 0.05 -6.16 2.69
CA ILE A 83 -1.32 -6.44 2.27
C ILE A 83 -1.94 -7.56 3.12
N HIS A 84 -1.18 -8.59 3.48
CA HIS A 84 -1.62 -9.63 4.41
C HIS A 84 -2.09 -9.02 5.75
N TYR A 85 -1.30 -8.17 6.38
CA TYR A 85 -1.71 -7.52 7.63
C TYR A 85 -2.89 -6.56 7.46
N ARG A 86 -2.99 -5.87 6.32
CA ARG A 86 -4.16 -5.04 5.99
C ARG A 86 -5.42 -5.88 5.93
N LEU A 87 -5.37 -7.01 5.23
CA LEU A 87 -6.51 -7.92 5.11
C LEU A 87 -6.90 -8.56 6.45
N LEU A 88 -5.94 -8.84 7.33
CA LEU A 88 -6.21 -9.32 8.69
C LEU A 88 -6.85 -8.26 9.59
N GLY A 89 -6.43 -6.99 9.46
CA GLY A 89 -6.94 -5.88 10.28
C GLY A 89 -8.31 -5.36 9.87
N MET A 90 -8.75 -5.60 8.62
CA MET A 90 -10.03 -5.11 8.10
C MET A 90 -11.21 -5.93 8.64
N ARG A 91 -11.87 -5.42 9.69
CA ARG A 91 -13.15 -5.98 10.18
C ARG A 91 -14.35 -5.67 9.25
N ARG A 92 -14.27 -4.57 8.49
CA ARG A 92 -15.24 -4.14 7.46
C ARG A 92 -14.46 -3.52 6.30
N LEU A 93 -14.84 -3.80 5.06
CA LEU A 93 -14.25 -3.12 3.92
C LEU A 93 -14.75 -1.68 3.85
N ARG A 94 -13.82 -0.74 3.73
CA ARG A 94 -14.12 0.67 3.50
C ARG A 94 -13.50 1.07 2.16
N ALA A 95 -14.33 1.33 1.15
CA ALA A 95 -13.85 1.63 -0.19
C ALA A 95 -12.90 2.84 -0.23
N ALA A 96 -13.14 3.86 0.59
CA ALA A 96 -12.25 5.02 0.68
C ALA A 96 -10.83 4.62 1.12
N VAL A 97 -10.72 3.73 2.10
CA VAL A 97 -9.42 3.20 2.57
C VAL A 97 -8.75 2.34 1.50
N LEU A 98 -9.51 1.47 0.84
CA LEU A 98 -9.00 0.65 -0.26
C LEU A 98 -8.51 1.51 -1.42
N LEU A 99 -9.17 2.63 -1.71
CA LEU A 99 -8.76 3.55 -2.75
C LEU A 99 -7.41 4.19 -2.40
N VAL A 100 -7.20 4.62 -1.15
CA VAL A 100 -5.89 5.14 -0.71
C VAL A 100 -4.81 4.06 -0.79
N ASP A 101 -5.09 2.84 -0.33
CA ASP A 101 -4.18 1.70 -0.43
C ASP A 101 -3.81 1.41 -1.90
N ALA A 102 -4.80 1.45 -2.81
CA ALA A 102 -4.58 1.28 -4.25
C ALA A 102 -3.76 2.41 -4.87
N MET A 103 -3.99 3.67 -4.46
CA MET A 103 -3.19 4.82 -4.91
C MET A 103 -1.72 4.67 -4.52
N VAL A 104 -1.43 4.20 -3.31
CA VAL A 104 -0.05 3.96 -2.83
C VAL A 104 0.64 2.92 -3.72
N VAL A 105 -0.04 1.80 -4.00
CA VAL A 105 0.50 0.73 -4.86
C VAL A 105 0.71 1.24 -6.29
N ALA A 106 -0.28 1.93 -6.85
CA ALA A 106 -0.21 2.48 -8.21
C ALA A 106 0.94 3.48 -8.35
N ALA A 107 1.07 4.44 -7.43
CA ALA A 107 2.16 5.43 -7.46
C ALA A 107 3.54 4.77 -7.32
N THR A 108 3.65 3.73 -6.49
CA THR A 108 4.88 2.95 -6.35
C THR A 108 5.22 2.18 -7.62
N ALA A 109 4.22 1.55 -8.25
CA ALA A 109 4.39 0.79 -9.50
C ALA A 109 4.78 1.71 -10.67
N VAL A 110 4.11 2.85 -10.82
CA VAL A 110 4.45 3.88 -11.82
C VAL A 110 5.92 4.31 -11.67
N ARG A 111 6.39 4.49 -10.43
CA ARG A 111 7.81 4.79 -10.19
C ARG A 111 8.74 3.64 -10.56
N ALA A 112 8.37 2.40 -10.24
CA ALA A 112 9.14 1.21 -10.61
C ALA A 112 9.26 1.04 -12.13
N LEU A 113 8.27 1.50 -12.90
CA LEU A 113 8.29 1.53 -14.37
C LEU A 113 9.11 2.71 -14.95
N GLY A 114 9.71 3.55 -14.10
CA GLY A 114 10.51 4.70 -14.54
C GLY A 114 9.68 5.91 -15.00
N ILE A 115 8.35 5.88 -14.84
CA ILE A 115 7.46 6.94 -15.28
C ILE A 115 7.46 8.05 -14.23
N GLY A 116 8.18 9.15 -14.52
CA GLY A 116 7.92 10.55 -14.11
C GLY A 116 7.55 10.93 -12.66
N PHE A 117 7.55 10.01 -11.70
CA PHE A 117 7.15 10.32 -10.33
C PHE A 117 8.36 10.83 -9.53
N PRO A 118 8.35 12.09 -9.05
CA PRO A 118 9.53 12.71 -8.42
C PRO A 118 9.86 12.11 -7.04
N ALA A 119 8.97 11.30 -6.48
CA ALA A 119 9.17 10.70 -5.17
C ALA A 119 9.88 9.33 -5.25
N SER A 120 10.57 8.97 -4.18
CA SER A 120 10.99 7.58 -3.95
C SER A 120 9.77 6.71 -3.63
N GLY A 121 9.38 5.85 -4.57
CA GLY A 121 8.27 4.91 -4.39
C GLY A 121 8.46 3.99 -3.18
N HIS A 122 9.68 3.54 -2.91
CA HIS A 122 10.00 2.68 -1.77
C HIS A 122 9.78 3.39 -0.42
N VAL A 123 10.34 4.60 -0.28
CA VAL A 123 10.19 5.41 0.95
C VAL A 123 8.72 5.75 1.18
N MET A 124 8.01 6.12 0.13
CA MET A 124 6.58 6.41 0.20
C MET A 124 5.77 5.19 0.64
N LEU A 125 5.94 4.06 -0.04
CA LEU A 125 5.24 2.81 0.26
C LEU A 125 5.54 2.33 1.69
N MET A 126 6.82 2.24 2.08
CA MET A 126 7.21 1.75 3.38
C MET A 126 6.75 2.69 4.50
N GLY A 127 6.94 4.00 4.33
CA GLY A 127 6.46 4.99 5.29
C GLY A 127 4.95 4.88 5.52
N TYR A 128 4.17 4.75 4.45
CA TYR A 128 2.74 4.52 4.52
C TYR A 128 2.38 3.19 5.20
N ALA A 129 3.01 2.10 4.78
CA ALA A 129 2.74 0.77 5.31
C ALA A 129 3.06 0.64 6.81
N ILE A 130 4.21 1.18 7.26
CA ILE A 130 4.64 1.18 8.66
C ILE A 130 3.66 1.98 9.53
N ALA A 131 3.18 3.12 9.03
CA ALA A 131 2.25 3.98 9.76
C ALA A 131 0.83 3.39 9.85
N THR A 132 0.42 2.58 8.88
CA THR A 132 -0.94 2.03 8.78
C THR A 132 -1.08 0.58 9.23
N THR A 133 0.00 -0.02 9.74
CA THR A 133 0.07 -1.43 10.16
C THR A 133 0.44 -1.56 11.63
N GLY A 134 -0.39 -2.24 12.42
CA GLY A 134 -0.24 -2.33 13.88
C GLY A 134 0.89 -3.21 14.41
N PRO A 135 1.12 -4.43 13.88
CA PRO A 135 2.11 -5.36 14.41
C PRO A 135 3.53 -4.79 14.53
N ARG A 136 4.13 -4.89 15.72
CA ARG A 136 5.46 -4.33 16.02
C ARG A 136 6.56 -4.91 15.13
N GLY A 137 6.57 -6.23 14.92
CA GLY A 137 7.59 -6.89 14.09
C GLY A 137 7.61 -6.35 12.66
N PHE A 138 6.43 -6.15 12.05
CA PHE A 138 6.31 -5.54 10.73
C PHE A 138 6.89 -4.11 10.71
N ARG A 139 6.57 -3.29 11.73
CA ARG A 139 7.05 -1.91 11.82
C ARG A 139 8.57 -1.82 12.00
N VAL A 140 9.16 -2.75 12.76
CA VAL A 140 10.62 -2.81 12.95
C VAL A 140 11.31 -3.18 11.64
N VAL A 141 10.89 -4.27 11.00
CA VAL A 141 11.48 -4.71 9.72
C VAL A 141 11.30 -3.63 8.65
N GLY A 142 10.09 -3.06 8.54
CA GLY A 142 9.83 -1.95 7.64
C GLY A 142 10.68 -0.72 7.95
N GLY A 143 10.86 -0.38 9.22
CA GLY A 143 11.71 0.74 9.66
C GLY A 143 13.18 0.56 9.27
N VAL A 144 13.71 -0.66 9.42
CA VAL A 144 15.06 -1.01 8.97
C VAL A 144 15.18 -0.88 7.44
N LEU A 145 14.26 -1.48 6.68
CA LEU A 145 14.26 -1.38 5.21
C LEU A 145 14.12 0.07 4.72
N LEU A 146 13.30 0.87 5.41
CA LEU A 146 13.13 2.29 5.14
C LEU A 146 14.42 3.06 5.40
N GLY A 147 15.08 2.80 6.53
CA GLY A 147 16.38 3.39 6.87
C GLY A 147 17.45 3.04 5.83
N VAL A 148 17.54 1.77 5.44
CA VAL A 148 18.44 1.33 4.36
C VAL A 148 18.12 2.04 3.04
N SER A 149 16.84 2.17 2.69
CA SER A 149 16.41 2.86 1.47
C SER A 149 16.83 4.34 1.46
N VAL A 150 16.67 5.04 2.59
CA VAL A 150 17.06 6.44 2.73
C VAL A 150 18.58 6.59 2.69
N VAL A 151 19.31 5.80 3.47
CA VAL A 151 20.78 5.83 3.53
C VAL A 151 21.38 5.50 2.17
N MET A 152 20.87 4.50 1.47
CA MET A 152 21.33 4.14 0.12
C MET A 152 21.12 5.30 -0.86
N LYS A 153 19.94 5.93 -0.87
CA LYS A 153 19.68 7.09 -1.76
C LYS A 153 20.60 8.28 -1.43
N ALA A 154 20.76 8.55 -0.15
CA ALA A 154 21.61 9.61 0.35
C ALA A 154 23.09 9.42 0.05
N ALA A 155 23.65 8.29 0.49
CA ALA A 155 25.09 8.02 0.46
C ALA A 155 25.55 7.52 -0.91
N TRP A 156 24.77 6.66 -1.57
CA TRP A 156 25.17 6.06 -2.84
C TRP A 156 24.82 6.93 -4.05
N TRP A 157 23.65 7.57 -4.02
CA TRP A 157 23.17 8.39 -5.15
C TRP A 157 23.28 9.89 -4.92
N GLY A 158 23.71 10.35 -3.74
CA GLY A 158 23.75 11.78 -3.41
C GLY A 158 22.36 12.44 -3.44
N ASP A 159 21.28 11.65 -3.37
CA ASP A 159 19.92 12.07 -3.63
C ASP A 159 19.10 12.08 -2.33
N TRP A 160 19.07 13.25 -1.70
CA TRP A 160 18.27 13.52 -0.51
C TRP A 160 16.85 13.99 -0.83
N VAL A 161 16.62 14.52 -2.03
CA VAL A 161 15.34 15.13 -2.40
C VAL A 161 14.27 14.06 -2.62
N THR A 162 14.54 13.04 -3.43
CA THR A 162 13.51 12.03 -3.71
C THR A 162 13.06 11.21 -2.49
N PRO A 163 13.90 10.85 -1.49
CA PRO A 163 13.40 10.23 -0.27
C PRO A 163 12.60 11.21 0.58
N MET A 164 12.97 12.50 0.66
CA MET A 164 12.16 13.50 1.38
C MET A 164 10.77 13.69 0.75
N VAL A 165 10.70 13.80 -0.58
CA VAL A 165 9.42 13.86 -1.31
C VAL A 165 8.62 12.58 -1.11
N GLY A 166 9.27 11.41 -1.10
CA GLY A 166 8.63 10.13 -0.77
C GLY A 166 8.05 10.09 0.64
N GLY A 167 8.79 10.59 1.63
CA GLY A 167 8.35 10.68 3.02
C GLY A 167 7.17 11.64 3.19
N LEU A 168 7.20 12.80 2.53
CA LEU A 168 6.08 13.75 2.52
C LEU A 168 4.83 13.12 1.89
N ALA A 169 4.97 12.44 0.75
CA ALA A 169 3.88 11.74 0.10
C ALA A 169 3.28 10.65 1.01
N ALA A 170 4.12 9.85 1.67
CA ALA A 170 3.67 8.87 2.67
C ALA A 170 2.86 9.54 3.78
N TRP A 171 3.37 10.64 4.35
CA TRP A 171 2.69 11.37 5.41
C TRP A 171 1.31 11.87 4.97
N LEU A 172 1.20 12.48 3.78
CA LEU A 172 -0.07 12.93 3.22
C LEU A 172 -1.07 11.78 3.04
N LEU A 173 -0.61 10.64 2.52
CA LEU A 173 -1.45 9.45 2.33
C LEU A 173 -1.91 8.86 3.67
N VAL A 174 -1.07 8.88 4.71
CA VAL A 174 -1.44 8.49 6.08
C VAL A 174 -2.51 9.42 6.64
N ARG A 175 -2.40 10.74 6.42
CA ARG A 175 -3.43 11.71 6.85
C ARG A 175 -4.76 11.47 6.14
N LEU A 176 -4.72 11.24 4.83
CA LEU A 176 -5.91 10.93 4.05
C LEU A 176 -6.55 9.61 4.51
N HIS A 177 -5.74 8.59 4.76
CA HIS A 177 -6.19 7.31 5.30
C HIS A 177 -6.87 7.46 6.67
N GLY A 178 -6.28 8.26 7.58
CA GLY A 178 -6.87 8.57 8.89
C GLY A 178 -8.21 9.31 8.77
N PHE A 179 -8.29 10.32 7.90
CA PHE A 179 -9.55 11.04 7.63
C PHE A 179 -10.67 10.10 7.14
N CYS A 180 -10.35 9.15 6.26
CA CYS A 180 -11.29 8.11 5.81
C CYS A 180 -11.72 7.14 6.94
N PHE A 181 -10.89 6.99 7.98
CA PHE A 181 -11.22 6.18 9.14
C PHE A 181 -12.11 6.92 10.13
N ASP A 182 -11.77 8.17 10.48
CA ASP A 182 -12.42 8.96 11.53
C ASP A 182 -13.73 9.61 11.05
N GLY A 183 -13.76 10.10 9.80
CA GLY A 183 -14.96 10.71 9.20
C GLY A 183 -16.13 9.75 9.00
N ALA A 184 -15.91 8.44 9.18
CA ALA A 184 -16.96 7.42 9.20
C ALA A 184 -17.43 7.09 10.62
N ALA A 185 -16.61 7.30 11.65
CA ALA A 185 -17.01 7.12 13.04
C ALA A 185 -18.01 8.20 13.46
N LEU A 186 -17.80 9.44 13.01
CA LEU A 186 -18.73 10.56 13.24
C LEU A 186 -20.09 10.35 12.57
N ARG A 187 -20.14 9.71 11.39
CA ARG A 187 -21.39 9.40 10.67
C ARG A 187 -22.17 8.21 11.21
N GLY A 188 -21.59 7.42 12.11
CA GLY A 188 -22.28 6.32 12.79
C GLY A 188 -22.90 6.70 14.14
N LEU A 189 -22.71 7.95 14.57
CA LEU A 189 -23.24 8.51 15.82
C LEU A 189 -24.37 9.52 15.59
N GLU A 190 -24.75 9.77 14.33
CA GLU A 190 -25.92 10.56 13.90
C GLU A 190 -27.05 9.64 13.43
#